data_AF-A0A939DII5-F1
#
_entry.id   AF-A0A939DII5-F1
#
_cell.length_a   1.000
_cell.length_b   1.000
_cell.length_c   1.000
_cell.angle_alpha   90.00
_cell.angle_beta   90.00
_cell.angle_gamma   90.00
#
_symmetry.space_group_name_H-M   'P 1'
#
loop_
_entity.id
_entity.type
_entity.pdbx_description
1 polymer ?
#
loop_
_entity_poly.entity_id
_entity_poly.type
_entity_poly.pdbx_seq_one_letter_code
_entity_poly.pdbx_strand_id
1 'polypeptide(L)'
;MEDELAAGRIELGANAAIVDLLSALALTNLPSMCYAYKSRVKPNSKLIHKKSIKVKERPDYEIHHITDVVGVRFVSLFRHEMPAIVSEILSLIDHSNPLNPNPFFAGGLEEIILFKGNTASDPLFEKIRKVIQENPIAAEKLEEKNSKEGYSSIHIVARLNKEIDLPRLENSYLIPLEIQVRTVFEDAWGEIDHKYGYVIRTGKHEGEPIHNPASVLAHLKVLKQFSDACADYADVIHKEAIEDLAKPTAAGNVISIEADDETIQRFIDLKIDGNLIEGYVEARKIKTASIESGDSERLYAAAEYFGSLAKERSDSECLFYYYSKMNEAICLLSTGETDEAYRARDIYREIVTQFPNHPLAKHRLAQAYSKLGDIDEAIEHFNLAWLQTTEYEESGSVGGDELPELDYKHILARLPGMLGYSHWEKSERAETAEEKLEFLSAAYEATLPALKTNEESALLQAHNNLLYYSCDKLKYCSEIMDIDPVLEAGRSHMTFLEENQNIDQLENVSRLDTLAQGMFLLGRMESATQIANRIINLVLAGKLDGVDSREALEIAQDARRLLEQIEPG
;
A
#
# COMPACT_ATOMS: atom_id res chain seq x y z
N MET A 1 -4.79 -20.93 54.86
CA MET A 1 -3.67 -21.89 54.97
C MET A 1 -3.49 -22.72 53.71
N GLU A 2 -4.44 -23.57 53.29
CA GLU A 2 -4.24 -24.37 52.05
C GLU A 2 -4.25 -23.54 50.76
N ASP A 3 -5.17 -22.56 50.62
CA ASP A 3 -5.16 -21.63 49.47
C ASP A 3 -3.89 -20.77 49.44
N GLU A 4 -3.37 -20.35 50.59
CA GLU A 4 -2.13 -19.56 50.69
C GLU A 4 -0.92 -20.39 50.27
N LEU A 5 -0.87 -21.66 50.68
CA LEU A 5 0.16 -22.60 50.23
C LEU A 5 0.07 -22.83 48.71
N ALA A 6 -1.14 -23.04 48.17
CA ALA A 6 -1.35 -23.18 46.73
C ALA A 6 -0.92 -21.91 45.99
N ALA A 7 -1.32 -20.72 46.46
CA ALA A 7 -0.92 -19.44 45.88
C ALA A 7 0.60 -19.25 45.87
N GLY A 8 1.27 -19.59 46.97
CA GLY A 8 2.73 -19.53 47.07
C GLY A 8 3.44 -20.50 46.12
N ARG A 9 2.92 -21.73 45.96
CA ARG A 9 3.46 -22.70 44.98
C ARG A 9 3.27 -22.22 43.54
N ILE A 10 2.10 -21.66 43.22
CA ILE A 10 1.81 -21.07 41.91
C ILE A 10 2.78 -19.93 41.62
N GLU A 11 2.98 -18.99 42.54
CA GLU A 11 3.90 -17.87 42.37
C GLU A 11 5.35 -18.34 42.16
N LEU A 12 5.83 -19.30 42.96
CA LEU A 12 7.19 -19.84 42.81
C LEU A 12 7.37 -20.57 41.46
N GLY A 13 6.41 -21.41 41.08
CA GLY A 13 6.41 -22.09 39.79
C GLY A 13 6.39 -21.09 38.63
N ALA A 14 5.57 -20.05 38.73
CA ALA A 14 5.41 -19.02 37.70
C ALA A 14 6.67 -18.18 37.53
N ASN A 15 7.38 -17.87 38.62
CA ASN A 15 8.68 -17.19 38.56
C ASN A 15 9.75 -18.04 37.85
N ALA A 16 9.72 -19.37 37.99
CA ALA A 16 10.61 -20.23 37.21
C ALA A 16 10.17 -20.28 35.74
N ALA A 17 8.88 -20.51 35.48
CA ALA A 17 8.34 -20.66 34.14
C ALA A 17 8.50 -19.39 33.29
N ILE A 18 8.41 -18.19 33.89
CA ILE A 18 8.61 -16.94 33.15
C ILE A 18 10.07 -16.75 32.72
N VAL A 19 11.04 -17.22 33.51
CA VAL A 19 12.47 -17.17 33.13
C VAL A 19 12.72 -18.10 31.93
N ASP A 20 12.16 -19.31 31.96
CA ASP A 20 12.24 -20.27 30.86
C ASP A 20 11.57 -19.71 29.60
N LEU A 21 10.38 -19.12 29.73
CA LEU A 21 9.64 -18.47 28.65
C LEU A 21 10.46 -17.34 28.02
N LEU A 22 10.94 -16.38 28.81
CA LEU A 22 11.69 -15.24 28.28
C LEU A 22 13.00 -15.66 27.60
N SER A 23 13.67 -16.68 28.14
CA SER A 23 14.89 -17.22 27.53
C SER A 23 14.61 -17.87 26.18
N ALA A 24 13.50 -18.59 26.06
CA ALA A 24 13.09 -19.22 24.81
C ALA A 24 12.61 -18.18 23.77
N LEU A 25 11.85 -17.17 24.20
CA LEU A 25 11.42 -16.07 23.33
C LEU A 25 12.60 -15.23 22.82
N ALA A 26 13.70 -15.12 23.58
CA ALA A 26 14.92 -14.45 23.12
C ALA A 26 15.60 -15.17 21.94
N LEU A 27 15.25 -16.43 21.66
CA LEU A 27 15.76 -17.21 20.54
C LEU A 27 14.86 -17.14 19.29
N THR A 28 13.73 -16.44 19.34
CA THR A 28 12.80 -16.28 18.21
C THR A 28 12.96 -14.90 17.55
N ASN A 29 12.22 -14.64 16.47
CA ASN A 29 12.16 -13.33 15.84
C ASN A 29 11.22 -12.35 16.58
N LEU A 30 10.52 -12.82 17.62
CA LEU A 30 9.51 -12.04 18.33
C LEU A 30 10.08 -10.76 18.99
N PRO A 31 11.29 -10.76 19.59
CA PRO A 31 11.88 -9.55 20.15
C PRO A 31 12.19 -8.46 19.11
N SER A 32 12.59 -8.82 17.90
CA SER A 32 12.86 -7.87 16.80
C SER A 32 11.58 -7.33 16.18
N MET A 33 10.47 -8.07 16.26
CA MET A 33 9.15 -7.64 15.79
C MET A 33 8.44 -6.68 16.75
N CYS A 34 8.92 -6.55 17.98
CA CYS A 34 8.28 -5.75 19.01
C CYS A 34 9.14 -4.54 19.40
N TYR A 35 8.50 -3.39 19.61
CA TYR A 35 9.15 -2.23 20.23
C TYR A 35 9.63 -2.54 21.64
N ALA A 36 8.78 -3.21 22.41
CA ALA A 36 9.06 -3.62 23.77
C ALA A 36 8.23 -4.85 24.13
N TYR A 37 8.69 -5.59 25.13
CA TYR A 37 7.86 -6.57 25.82
C TYR A 37 7.94 -6.34 27.33
N LYS A 38 6.84 -6.62 28.02
CA LYS A 38 6.74 -6.53 29.47
C LYS A 38 6.22 -7.85 30.01
N SER A 39 6.74 -8.27 31.15
CA SER A 39 6.32 -9.52 31.77
C SER A 39 6.11 -9.32 33.27
N ARG A 40 5.19 -10.10 33.85
CA ARG A 40 4.93 -10.10 35.29
C ARG A 40 4.42 -11.45 35.76
N VAL A 41 4.76 -11.79 37.00
CA VAL A 41 4.09 -12.86 37.76
C VAL A 41 3.16 -12.21 38.78
N LYS A 42 1.94 -12.71 38.88
CA LYS A 42 0.99 -12.24 39.88
C LYS A 42 1.39 -12.77 41.26
N PRO A 43 1.64 -11.90 42.25
CA PRO A 43 2.07 -12.35 43.57
C PRO A 43 0.94 -13.07 44.31
N ASN A 44 1.28 -13.95 45.27
CA ASN A 44 0.32 -14.78 46.00
C ASN A 44 -0.84 -13.98 46.62
N SER A 45 -0.57 -12.80 47.17
CA SER A 45 -1.55 -11.92 47.78
C SER A 45 -2.61 -11.46 46.78
N LYS A 46 -2.19 -11.18 45.53
CA LYS A 46 -3.08 -10.81 44.42
C LYS A 46 -3.84 -12.00 43.86
N LEU A 47 -3.27 -13.21 43.91
CA LEU A 47 -3.98 -14.46 43.54
C LEU A 47 -5.12 -14.74 44.52
N ILE A 48 -4.83 -14.73 45.83
CA ILE A 48 -5.83 -14.89 46.90
C ILE A 48 -6.92 -13.82 46.77
N HIS A 49 -6.51 -12.56 46.57
CA HIS A 49 -7.46 -11.47 46.41
C HIS A 49 -8.35 -11.66 45.17
N LYS A 50 -7.79 -12.05 44.02
CA LYS A 50 -8.57 -12.31 42.80
C LYS A 50 -9.58 -13.44 43.01
N LYS A 51 -9.20 -14.54 43.67
CA LYS A 51 -10.13 -15.60 44.09
C LYS A 51 -11.26 -15.04 44.94
N SER A 52 -10.95 -14.27 45.98
CA SER A 52 -11.95 -13.73 46.91
C SER A 52 -13.00 -12.84 46.23
N ILE A 53 -12.63 -12.16 45.15
CA ILE A 53 -13.54 -11.38 44.32
C ILE A 53 -14.39 -12.31 43.45
N LYS A 54 -13.74 -13.23 42.73
CA LYS A 54 -14.43 -14.09 41.74
C LYS A 54 -15.40 -15.08 42.36
N VAL A 55 -15.16 -15.52 43.60
CA VAL A 55 -16.09 -16.37 44.36
C VAL A 55 -17.46 -15.69 44.57
N LYS A 56 -17.52 -14.35 44.60
CA LYS A 56 -18.79 -13.61 44.71
C LYS A 56 -19.66 -13.75 43.47
N GLU A 57 -19.05 -13.90 42.30
CA GLU A 57 -19.73 -14.07 41.00
C GLU A 57 -19.95 -15.55 40.68
N ARG A 58 -18.97 -16.39 41.03
CA ARG A 58 -18.94 -17.84 40.75
C ARG A 58 -18.52 -18.60 42.03
N PRO A 59 -19.47 -19.13 42.82
CA PRO A 59 -19.17 -19.73 44.13
C PRO A 59 -18.17 -20.90 44.13
N ASP A 60 -18.07 -21.64 43.03
CA ASP A 60 -17.13 -22.74 42.80
C ASP A 60 -15.74 -22.28 42.30
N TYR A 61 -15.46 -20.97 42.29
CA TYR A 61 -14.21 -20.43 41.77
C TYR A 61 -13.02 -20.71 42.70
N GLU A 62 -12.22 -21.70 42.34
CA GLU A 62 -10.94 -22.02 42.97
C GLU A 62 -9.73 -21.24 42.42
N ILE A 63 -8.60 -21.32 43.14
CA ILE A 63 -7.37 -20.59 42.79
C ILE A 63 -6.76 -21.04 41.45
N HIS A 64 -6.92 -22.31 41.11
CA HIS A 64 -6.39 -22.89 39.87
C HIS A 64 -7.17 -22.45 38.61
N HIS A 65 -8.32 -21.77 38.76
CA HIS A 65 -9.07 -21.17 37.65
C HIS A 65 -8.57 -19.78 37.24
N ILE A 66 -7.54 -19.22 37.90
CA ILE A 66 -6.97 -17.93 37.51
C ILE A 66 -6.12 -18.13 36.25
N THR A 67 -6.45 -17.41 35.18
CA THR A 67 -5.81 -17.53 33.85
C THR A 67 -4.62 -16.58 33.64
N ASP A 68 -4.55 -15.48 34.40
CA ASP A 68 -3.51 -14.43 34.27
C ASP A 68 -2.46 -14.52 35.39
N VAL A 69 -1.99 -15.74 35.68
CA VAL A 69 -0.93 -15.99 36.67
C VAL A 69 0.39 -15.39 36.18
N VAL A 70 0.79 -15.76 34.96
CA VAL A 70 1.84 -15.07 34.21
C VAL A 70 1.16 -14.14 33.22
N GLY A 71 1.64 -12.90 33.13
CA GLY A 71 1.19 -11.93 32.13
C GLY A 71 2.35 -11.47 31.28
N VAL A 72 2.22 -11.55 29.96
CA VAL A 72 3.18 -11.00 28.99
C VAL A 72 2.46 -10.02 28.09
N ARG A 73 3.09 -8.87 27.82
CA ARG A 73 2.61 -7.90 26.85
C ARG A 73 3.66 -7.71 25.77
N PHE A 74 3.27 -7.89 24.53
CA PHE A 74 4.04 -7.52 23.36
C PHE A 74 3.54 -6.18 22.84
N VAL A 75 4.46 -5.22 22.74
CA VAL A 75 4.18 -3.84 22.38
C VAL A 75 4.79 -3.56 21.02
N SER A 76 3.98 -3.24 20.03
CA SER A 76 4.41 -2.79 18.70
C SER A 76 4.47 -1.26 18.61
N LEU A 77 5.22 -0.74 17.62
CA LEU A 77 5.15 0.68 17.29
C LEU A 77 3.88 0.96 16.48
N PHE A 78 3.62 0.10 15.52
CA PHE A 78 2.59 0.27 14.51
C PHE A 78 1.48 -0.77 14.68
N ARG A 79 0.26 -0.45 14.24
CA ARG A 79 -0.87 -1.38 14.33
C ARG A 79 -0.75 -2.50 13.29
N HIS A 80 -0.31 -2.18 12.07
CA HIS A 80 -0.14 -3.14 10.98
C HIS A 80 0.88 -4.27 11.27
N GLU A 81 1.75 -4.11 12.27
CA GLU A 81 2.71 -5.14 12.73
C GLU A 81 2.04 -6.24 13.59
N MET A 82 0.93 -5.92 14.25
CA MET A 82 0.26 -6.80 15.21
C MET A 82 -0.14 -8.18 14.64
N PRO A 83 -0.68 -8.30 13.41
CA PRO A 83 -1.02 -9.60 12.82
C PRO A 83 0.18 -10.55 12.74
N ALA A 84 1.36 -10.05 12.37
CA ALA A 84 2.57 -10.86 12.28
C ALA A 84 3.03 -11.33 13.67
N ILE A 85 2.97 -10.44 14.67
CA ILE A 85 3.28 -10.78 16.07
C ILE A 85 2.32 -11.87 16.58
N VAL A 86 1.02 -11.75 16.31
CA VAL A 86 0.02 -12.76 16.69
C VAL A 86 0.31 -14.10 16.01
N SER A 87 0.62 -14.09 14.71
CA SER A 87 0.98 -15.31 13.97
C SER A 87 2.16 -16.04 14.59
N GLU A 88 3.24 -15.30 14.90
CA GLU A 88 4.43 -15.89 15.52
C GLU A 88 4.15 -16.40 16.93
N ILE A 89 3.32 -15.72 17.74
CA ILE A 89 2.92 -16.24 19.05
C ILE A 89 2.15 -17.56 18.91
N LEU A 90 1.23 -17.65 17.95
CA LEU A 90 0.44 -18.87 17.73
C LEU A 90 1.32 -20.03 17.26
N SER A 91 2.30 -19.77 16.37
CA SER A 91 3.23 -20.79 15.86
C SER A 91 4.12 -21.38 16.97
N LEU A 92 4.42 -20.60 18.02
CA LEU A 92 5.16 -21.07 19.19
C LEU A 92 4.28 -21.89 20.13
N ILE A 93 3.01 -21.48 20.32
CA ILE A 93 2.04 -22.16 21.18
C ILE A 93 1.62 -23.51 20.59
N ASP A 94 1.41 -23.59 19.28
CA ASP A 94 0.98 -24.82 18.60
C ASP A 94 2.13 -25.75 18.18
N HIS A 95 3.37 -25.30 18.43
CA HIS A 95 4.62 -26.01 18.14
C HIS A 95 4.94 -26.16 16.65
N SER A 96 4.30 -25.37 15.78
CA SER A 96 4.66 -25.26 14.36
C SER A 96 6.05 -24.66 14.16
N ASN A 97 6.45 -23.73 15.03
CA ASN A 97 7.83 -23.23 15.10
C ASN A 97 8.58 -23.93 16.26
N PRO A 98 9.49 -24.88 15.98
CA PRO A 98 10.07 -25.73 17.01
C PRO A 98 11.09 -24.99 17.89
N LEU A 99 10.78 -24.88 19.18
CA LEU A 99 11.72 -24.49 20.24
C LEU A 99 12.16 -25.71 21.06
N ASN A 100 13.40 -25.71 21.54
CA ASN A 100 13.93 -26.78 22.38
C ASN A 100 14.66 -26.27 23.63
N PRO A 101 14.07 -26.43 24.84
CA PRO A 101 12.70 -26.89 25.10
C PRO A 101 11.67 -25.81 24.73
N ASN A 102 10.48 -26.23 24.26
CA ASN A 102 9.37 -25.29 24.06
C ASN A 102 8.74 -24.94 25.42
N PRO A 103 8.65 -23.66 25.80
CA PRO A 103 8.05 -23.23 27.07
C PRO A 103 6.52 -23.40 27.10
N PHE A 104 5.86 -23.55 25.95
CA PHE A 104 4.42 -23.75 25.84
C PHE A 104 4.07 -25.23 25.92
N PHE A 105 2.99 -25.57 26.63
CA PHE A 105 2.46 -26.92 26.65
C PHE A 105 1.75 -27.24 25.33
N ALA A 106 2.03 -28.40 24.74
CA ALA A 106 1.41 -28.83 23.49
C ALA A 106 -0.11 -28.98 23.67
N GLY A 107 -0.91 -28.29 22.85
CA GLY A 107 -2.37 -28.23 23.01
C GLY A 107 -2.84 -27.37 24.20
N GLY A 108 -1.96 -26.52 24.74
CA GLY A 108 -2.23 -25.66 25.89
C GLY A 108 -2.98 -24.36 25.58
N LEU A 109 -3.42 -24.12 24.35
CA LEU A 109 -4.18 -22.93 23.97
C LEU A 109 -5.63 -23.02 24.47
N GLU A 110 -6.05 -22.08 25.33
CA GLU A 110 -7.35 -22.11 25.99
C GLU A 110 -8.38 -21.16 25.38
N GLU A 111 -8.00 -19.90 25.14
CA GLU A 111 -8.90 -18.87 24.62
C GLU A 111 -8.11 -17.78 23.86
N ILE A 112 -8.74 -17.21 22.84
CA ILE A 112 -8.30 -15.98 22.18
C ILE A 112 -9.47 -15.02 22.19
N ILE A 113 -9.30 -13.85 22.81
CA ILE A 113 -10.33 -12.83 22.91
C ILE A 113 -9.90 -11.60 22.11
N LEU A 114 -10.71 -11.25 21.11
CA LEU A 114 -10.62 -9.98 20.39
C LEU A 114 -11.63 -8.99 20.95
N PHE A 115 -11.15 -7.98 21.67
CA PHE A 115 -11.99 -6.88 22.14
C PHE A 115 -12.17 -5.86 21.03
N LYS A 116 -13.39 -5.64 20.55
CA LYS A 116 -13.72 -4.61 19.56
C LYS A 116 -13.99 -3.26 20.22
N GLY A 117 -13.46 -2.20 19.61
CA GLY A 117 -13.76 -0.81 19.96
C GLY A 117 -15.14 -0.35 19.46
N ASN A 118 -15.42 0.95 19.54
CA ASN A 118 -16.71 1.53 19.16
C ASN A 118 -16.90 1.79 17.65
N THR A 119 -15.88 1.54 16.82
CA THR A 119 -15.94 1.72 15.36
C THR A 119 -16.43 0.44 14.69
N ALA A 120 -17.43 0.58 13.81
CA ALA A 120 -18.16 -0.54 13.21
C ALA A 120 -17.35 -1.36 12.18
N SER A 121 -16.19 -0.88 11.74
CA SER A 121 -15.29 -1.59 10.82
C SER A 121 -13.87 -1.14 11.09
N ASP A 122 -13.03 -2.06 11.56
CA ASP A 122 -11.59 -1.85 11.72
C ASP A 122 -10.87 -2.88 10.84
N PRO A 123 -10.27 -2.47 9.71
CA PRO A 123 -9.61 -3.37 8.76
C PRO A 123 -8.51 -4.23 9.38
N LEU A 124 -7.85 -3.75 10.44
CA LEU A 124 -6.82 -4.52 11.13
C LEU A 124 -7.42 -5.70 11.91
N PHE A 125 -8.60 -5.53 12.51
CA PHE A 125 -9.28 -6.63 13.20
C PHE A 125 -9.60 -7.77 12.24
N GLU A 126 -9.96 -7.46 11.00
CA GLU A 126 -10.21 -8.47 9.97
C GLU A 126 -8.91 -9.20 9.58
N LYS A 127 -7.79 -8.48 9.46
CA LYS A 127 -6.46 -9.10 9.24
C LYS A 127 -6.07 -10.04 10.39
N ILE A 128 -6.21 -9.59 11.63
CA ILE A 128 -5.92 -10.41 12.83
C ILE A 128 -6.85 -11.62 12.89
N ARG A 129 -8.15 -11.43 12.63
CA ARG A 129 -9.13 -12.53 12.57
C ARG A 129 -8.69 -13.57 11.54
N LYS A 130 -8.26 -13.13 10.35
CA LYS A 130 -7.79 -14.02 9.30
C LYS A 130 -6.58 -14.84 9.75
N VAL A 131 -5.57 -14.20 10.36
CA VAL A 131 -4.39 -14.89 10.92
C VAL A 131 -4.80 -15.96 11.94
N ILE A 132 -5.74 -15.66 12.82
CA ILE A 132 -6.23 -16.64 13.81
C ILE A 132 -7.00 -17.77 13.13
N GLN A 133 -7.79 -17.47 12.09
CA GLN A 133 -8.58 -18.47 11.35
C GLN A 133 -7.73 -19.40 10.48
N GLU A 134 -6.55 -18.96 10.04
CA GLU A 134 -5.58 -19.81 9.31
C GLU A 134 -4.99 -20.92 10.19
N ASN A 135 -5.06 -20.78 11.52
CA ASN A 135 -4.66 -21.79 12.48
C ASN A 135 -5.90 -22.54 13.02
N PRO A 136 -6.10 -23.83 12.67
CA PRO A 136 -7.33 -24.56 13.04
C PRO A 136 -7.58 -24.63 14.55
N ILE A 137 -6.52 -24.78 15.36
CA ILE A 137 -6.64 -24.85 16.82
C ILE A 137 -7.03 -23.48 17.36
N ALA A 138 -6.40 -22.42 16.87
CA ALA A 138 -6.69 -21.05 17.30
C ALA A 138 -8.10 -20.60 16.90
N ALA A 139 -8.56 -20.99 15.70
CA ALA A 139 -9.89 -20.69 15.19
C ALA A 139 -11.00 -21.21 16.12
N GLU A 140 -10.85 -22.42 16.66
CA GLU A 140 -11.80 -23.01 17.62
C GLU A 140 -11.84 -22.29 18.97
N LYS A 141 -10.79 -21.52 19.31
CA LYS A 141 -10.65 -20.81 20.61
C LYS A 141 -10.98 -19.32 20.51
N LEU A 142 -11.33 -18.81 19.34
CA LEU A 142 -11.60 -17.40 19.09
C LEU A 142 -12.96 -16.96 19.63
N GLU A 143 -12.96 -15.92 20.45
CA GLU A 143 -14.16 -15.21 20.92
C GLU A 143 -14.04 -13.71 20.64
N GLU A 144 -15.11 -13.10 20.14
CA GLU A 144 -15.16 -11.65 19.91
C GLU A 144 -16.07 -10.98 20.92
N LYS A 145 -15.56 -9.93 21.58
CA LYS A 145 -16.30 -9.18 22.60
C LYS A 145 -16.31 -7.70 22.27
N ASN A 146 -17.46 -7.05 22.41
CA ASN A 146 -17.49 -5.60 22.43
C ASN A 146 -16.91 -5.12 23.76
N SER A 147 -15.90 -4.25 23.69
CA SER A 147 -15.32 -3.64 24.87
C SER A 147 -16.32 -2.68 25.49
N LYS A 148 -16.68 -2.90 26.77
CA LYS A 148 -17.57 -1.98 27.51
C LYS A 148 -16.94 -0.60 27.67
N GLU A 149 -15.62 -0.56 27.65
CA GLU A 149 -14.78 0.62 27.78
C GLU A 149 -14.36 1.18 26.40
N GLY A 150 -14.78 0.54 25.30
CA GLY A 150 -14.54 0.98 23.92
C GLY A 150 -13.12 0.79 23.42
N TYR A 151 -12.30 -0.08 24.04
CA TYR A 151 -10.92 -0.34 23.63
C TYR A 151 -10.76 -1.60 22.77
N SER A 152 -9.87 -1.52 21.79
CA SER A 152 -9.25 -2.64 21.08
C SER A 152 -8.18 -3.32 21.93
N SER A 153 -8.19 -4.65 22.01
CA SER A 153 -7.09 -5.44 22.59
C SER A 153 -7.18 -6.89 22.16
N ILE A 154 -6.02 -7.53 22.03
CA ILE A 154 -5.88 -8.95 21.69
C ILE A 154 -5.40 -9.67 22.94
N HIS A 155 -6.14 -10.66 23.41
CA HIS A 155 -5.78 -11.48 24.57
C HIS A 155 -5.69 -12.94 24.13
N ILE A 156 -4.59 -13.60 24.44
CA ILE A 156 -4.37 -15.01 24.15
C ILE A 156 -4.04 -15.68 25.49
N VAL A 157 -4.76 -16.74 25.86
CA VAL A 157 -4.48 -17.52 27.07
C VAL A 157 -3.99 -18.90 26.68
N ALA A 158 -2.82 -19.25 27.22
CA ALA A 158 -2.18 -20.54 27.00
C ALA A 158 -1.60 -21.12 28.29
N ARG A 159 -1.17 -22.38 28.25
CA ARG A 159 -0.50 -23.08 29.35
C ARG A 159 1.00 -23.22 29.08
N LEU A 160 1.81 -22.95 30.10
CA LEU A 160 3.24 -23.19 30.08
C LEU A 160 3.55 -24.66 30.41
N ASN A 161 4.60 -25.21 29.82
CA ASN A 161 5.07 -26.58 29.99
C ASN A 161 5.78 -26.83 31.34
N LYS A 162 5.38 -26.08 32.37
CA LYS A 162 5.90 -26.18 33.72
C LYS A 162 4.80 -26.74 34.62
N GLU A 163 5.01 -27.97 35.07
CA GLU A 163 4.12 -28.65 36.00
C GLU A 163 4.48 -28.33 37.45
N ILE A 164 3.45 -28.07 38.27
CA ILE A 164 3.58 -27.95 39.72
C ILE A 164 2.47 -28.73 40.43
N ASP A 165 2.80 -29.27 41.61
CA ASP A 165 1.82 -29.99 42.43
C ASP A 165 1.06 -29.03 43.34
N LEU A 166 -0.27 -28.98 43.17
CA LEU A 166 -1.15 -28.20 44.02
C LEU A 166 -1.92 -29.09 45.01
N PRO A 167 -2.14 -28.64 46.25
CA PRO A 167 -3.07 -29.33 47.15
C PRO A 167 -4.46 -29.45 46.52
N ARG A 168 -5.10 -30.63 46.64
CA ARG A 168 -6.45 -30.96 46.15
C ARG A 168 -6.61 -31.12 44.63
N LEU A 169 -5.52 -31.06 43.86
CA LEU A 169 -5.50 -31.45 42.45
C LEU A 169 -4.84 -32.82 42.33
N GLU A 170 -5.55 -33.78 41.73
CA GLU A 170 -5.01 -35.13 41.47
C GLU A 170 -3.97 -35.12 40.35
N ASN A 171 -4.07 -34.16 39.42
CA ASN A 171 -3.16 -33.98 38.29
C ASN A 171 -2.23 -32.78 38.52
N SER A 172 -1.08 -32.79 37.86
CA SER A 172 -0.16 -31.66 37.85
C SER A 172 -0.82 -30.41 37.27
N TYR A 173 -0.58 -29.27 37.90
CA TYR A 173 -1.09 -27.98 37.46
C TYR A 173 -0.11 -27.34 36.49
N LEU A 174 -0.60 -27.04 35.28
CA LEU A 174 0.12 -26.26 34.29
C LEU A 174 -0.16 -24.77 34.49
N ILE A 175 0.90 -23.98 34.50
CA ILE A 175 0.83 -22.55 34.80
C ILE A 175 0.21 -21.80 33.62
N PRO A 176 -0.87 -21.04 33.83
CA PRO A 176 -1.49 -20.27 32.77
C PRO A 176 -0.77 -18.95 32.53
N LEU A 177 -0.76 -18.56 31.27
CA LEU A 177 -0.16 -17.36 30.73
C LEU A 177 -1.23 -16.58 29.95
N GLU A 178 -1.42 -15.31 30.30
CA GLU A 178 -2.14 -14.35 29.48
C GLU A 178 -1.14 -13.51 28.67
N ILE A 179 -1.25 -13.55 27.35
CA ILE A 179 -0.50 -12.74 26.40
C ILE A 179 -1.40 -11.64 25.88
N GLN A 180 -0.91 -10.39 25.89
CA GLN A 180 -1.58 -9.24 25.31
C GLN A 180 -0.72 -8.66 24.19
N VAL A 181 -1.30 -8.37 23.03
CA VAL A 181 -0.63 -7.66 21.94
C VAL A 181 -1.24 -6.27 21.81
N ARG A 182 -0.41 -5.23 21.84
CA ARG A 182 -0.82 -3.81 21.88
C ARG A 182 0.15 -2.94 21.11
N THR A 183 -0.29 -1.76 20.69
CA THR A 183 0.63 -0.67 20.34
C THR A 183 1.19 0.02 21.58
N VAL A 184 2.22 0.84 21.39
CA VAL A 184 2.79 1.69 22.45
C VAL A 184 1.75 2.63 23.09
N PHE A 185 0.82 3.15 22.29
CA PHE A 185 -0.26 4.03 22.76
C PHE A 185 -1.32 3.28 23.56
N GLU A 186 -1.71 2.09 23.09
CA GLU A 186 -2.65 1.22 23.81
C GLU A 186 -2.07 0.71 25.15
N ASP A 187 -0.78 0.39 25.20
CA ASP A 187 -0.11 -0.02 26.43
C ASP A 187 -0.04 1.13 27.44
N ALA A 188 0.36 2.33 26.99
CA ALA A 188 0.42 3.52 27.84
C ALA A 188 -0.96 3.86 28.44
N TRP A 189 -1.99 3.91 27.60
CA TRP A 189 -3.36 4.14 28.08
C TRP A 189 -3.82 3.04 29.04
N GLY A 190 -3.58 1.77 28.70
CA GLY A 190 -4.01 0.62 29.50
C GLY A 190 -3.39 0.60 30.90
N GLU A 191 -2.15 1.07 31.07
CA GLU A 191 -1.53 1.21 32.39
C GLU A 191 -2.17 2.32 33.23
N ILE A 192 -2.51 3.45 32.61
CA ILE A 192 -3.19 4.56 33.31
C ILE A 192 -4.62 4.16 33.70
N ASP A 193 -5.37 3.52 32.79
CA ASP A 193 -6.71 3.01 33.08
C ASP A 193 -6.67 1.93 34.16
N HIS A 194 -5.70 1.00 34.14
CA HIS A 194 -5.57 -0.01 35.20
C HIS A 194 -5.30 0.62 36.57
N LYS A 195 -4.52 1.71 36.62
CA LYS A 195 -4.19 2.42 37.87
C LYS A 195 -5.38 3.19 38.46
N TYR A 196 -6.23 3.79 37.61
CA TYR A 196 -7.31 4.66 38.06
C TYR A 196 -8.70 4.15 37.66
N GLY A 197 -8.96 3.98 36.36
CA GLY A 197 -10.27 3.62 35.84
C GLY A 197 -10.76 2.25 36.30
N TYR A 198 -9.93 1.22 36.21
CA TYR A 198 -10.23 -0.12 36.67
C TYR A 198 -10.51 -0.14 38.17
N VAL A 199 -9.72 0.58 38.96
CA VAL A 199 -9.91 0.74 40.40
C VAL A 199 -11.26 1.35 40.71
N ILE A 200 -11.64 2.44 40.03
CA ILE A 200 -12.96 3.09 40.17
C ILE A 200 -14.08 2.12 39.83
N ARG A 201 -14.01 1.47 38.65
CA ARG A 201 -15.08 0.60 38.14
C ARG A 201 -15.31 -0.65 38.98
N THR A 202 -14.24 -1.19 39.58
CA THR A 202 -14.31 -2.40 40.40
C THR A 202 -14.44 -2.11 41.90
N GLY A 203 -14.39 -0.84 42.32
CA GLY A 203 -14.41 -0.45 43.72
C GLY A 203 -13.16 -0.89 44.50
N LYS A 204 -12.03 -1.13 43.81
CA LYS A 204 -10.77 -1.64 44.39
C LYS A 204 -9.97 -0.52 45.04
N HIS A 205 -10.26 -0.16 46.29
CA HIS A 205 -9.44 0.79 47.04
C HIS A 205 -8.09 0.18 47.45
N GLU A 206 -7.12 0.14 46.54
CA GLU A 206 -5.71 -0.11 46.85
C GLU A 206 -4.92 1.20 46.67
N GLY A 207 -4.93 2.05 47.69
CA GLY A 207 -4.14 3.28 47.71
C GLY A 207 -4.92 4.52 48.16
N GLU A 208 -4.43 5.69 47.75
CA GLU A 208 -5.03 6.98 48.05
C GLU A 208 -6.44 7.11 47.47
N PRO A 209 -7.37 7.78 48.18
CA PRO A 209 -8.74 7.96 47.69
C PRO A 209 -8.75 8.78 46.40
N ILE A 210 -9.38 8.24 45.36
CA ILE A 210 -9.61 8.96 44.10
C ILE A 210 -10.71 10.00 44.34
N HIS A 211 -10.32 11.27 44.37
CA HIS A 211 -11.20 12.37 44.77
C HIS A 211 -12.35 12.65 43.78
N ASN A 212 -12.13 12.46 42.47
CA ASN A 212 -13.11 12.80 41.42
C ASN A 212 -13.35 11.65 40.42
N PRO A 213 -13.95 10.51 40.83
CA PRO A 213 -14.04 9.31 39.99
C PRO A 213 -14.73 9.52 38.64
N ALA A 214 -15.83 10.28 38.60
CA ALA A 214 -16.58 10.53 37.38
C ALA A 214 -15.78 11.34 36.34
N SER A 215 -15.06 12.37 36.80
CA SER A 215 -14.19 13.20 35.94
C SER A 215 -13.00 12.39 35.44
N VAL A 216 -12.37 11.57 36.29
CA VAL A 216 -11.27 10.69 35.90
C VAL A 216 -11.71 9.72 34.80
N LEU A 217 -12.88 9.07 34.94
CA LEU A 217 -13.40 8.17 33.90
C LEU A 217 -13.67 8.90 32.58
N ALA A 218 -14.18 10.14 32.63
CA ALA A 218 -14.38 10.95 31.43
C ALA A 218 -13.06 11.29 30.75
N HIS A 219 -12.03 11.70 31.50
CA HIS A 219 -10.70 11.98 30.97
C HIS A 219 -10.02 10.73 30.39
N LEU A 220 -10.17 9.58 31.02
CA LEU A 220 -9.65 8.31 30.49
C LEU A 220 -10.28 7.95 29.15
N LYS A 221 -11.58 8.19 28.98
CA LYS A 221 -12.26 7.99 27.70
C LYS A 221 -11.71 8.91 26.61
N VAL A 222 -11.47 10.19 26.93
CA VAL A 222 -10.86 11.15 25.99
C VAL A 222 -9.42 10.74 25.65
N LEU A 223 -8.61 10.38 26.64
CA LEU A 223 -7.24 9.91 26.42
C LEU A 223 -7.18 8.66 25.54
N LYS A 224 -8.17 7.77 25.66
CA LYS A 224 -8.29 6.59 24.78
C LYS A 224 -8.44 7.01 23.32
N GLN A 225 -9.38 7.91 23.04
CA GLN A 225 -9.63 8.40 21.68
C GLN A 225 -8.38 9.03 21.07
N PHE A 226 -7.62 9.80 21.87
CA PHE A 226 -6.34 10.34 21.43
C PHE A 226 -5.30 9.24 21.17
N SER A 227 -5.21 8.25 22.06
CA SER A 227 -4.25 7.15 21.91
C SER A 227 -4.52 6.32 20.66
N ASP A 228 -5.79 6.10 20.34
CA ASP A 228 -6.22 5.39 19.12
C ASP A 228 -5.90 6.19 17.87
N ALA A 229 -6.25 7.48 17.87
CA ALA A 229 -5.91 8.38 16.78
C ALA A 229 -4.39 8.44 16.55
N CYS A 230 -3.58 8.45 17.61
CA CYS A 230 -2.12 8.39 17.49
C CYS A 230 -1.63 7.06 16.90
N ALA A 231 -2.22 5.93 17.28
CA ALA A 231 -1.86 4.62 16.74
C ALA A 231 -2.24 4.51 15.25
N ASP A 232 -3.42 5.02 14.87
CA ASP A 232 -3.88 5.06 13.47
C ASP A 232 -3.00 5.97 12.62
N TYR A 233 -2.68 7.16 13.13
CA TYR A 233 -1.87 8.12 12.40
C TYR A 233 -0.40 7.69 12.27
N ALA A 234 0.12 6.92 13.24
CA ALA A 234 1.45 6.31 13.13
C ALA A 234 1.51 5.32 11.95
N ASP A 235 0.45 4.55 11.71
CA ASP A 235 0.35 3.67 10.54
C ASP A 235 0.25 4.45 9.23
N VAL A 236 -0.46 5.59 9.21
CA VAL A 236 -0.49 6.49 8.04
C VAL A 236 0.91 7.00 7.73
N ILE A 237 1.64 7.51 8.72
CA ILE A 237 3.03 7.96 8.55
C ILE A 237 3.91 6.82 8.03
N HIS A 238 3.77 5.61 8.59
CA HIS A 238 4.53 4.46 8.14
C HIS A 238 4.21 4.11 6.68
N LYS A 239 2.93 4.07 6.33
CA LYS A 239 2.46 3.83 4.97
C LYS A 239 3.03 4.86 4.00
N GLU A 240 2.94 6.15 4.32
CA GLU A 240 3.50 7.22 3.48
C GLU A 240 5.04 7.16 3.38
N ALA A 241 5.72 6.66 4.42
CA ALA A 241 7.17 6.60 4.47
C ALA A 241 7.78 5.34 3.82
N ILE A 242 7.06 4.21 3.80
CA ILE A 242 7.61 2.87 3.48
C ILE A 242 6.80 2.13 2.43
N GLU A 243 5.47 2.22 2.42
CA GLU A 243 4.78 1.74 1.22
C GLU A 243 5.29 2.65 0.10
N ASP A 244 5.81 2.06 -0.97
CA ASP A 244 5.82 2.74 -2.26
C ASP A 244 4.33 3.02 -2.53
N LEU A 245 3.79 4.11 -1.95
CA LEU A 245 2.63 4.82 -2.47
C LEU A 245 2.94 4.87 -3.94
N ALA A 246 2.25 4.01 -4.71
CA ALA A 246 2.61 3.66 -6.08
C ALA A 246 3.20 4.91 -6.68
N LYS A 247 4.55 4.95 -6.77
CA LYS A 247 5.21 6.22 -7.09
C LYS A 247 4.53 6.67 -8.35
N PRO A 248 4.10 7.94 -8.48
CA PRO A 248 3.64 8.44 -9.76
C PRO A 248 4.68 7.99 -10.76
N THR A 249 4.36 6.97 -11.56
CA THR A 249 5.35 6.37 -12.43
C THR A 249 5.80 7.50 -13.33
N ALA A 250 7.06 7.54 -13.78
CA ALA A 250 7.46 8.55 -14.76
C ALA A 250 6.56 8.50 -16.03
N ALA A 251 5.88 7.37 -16.25
CA ALA A 251 4.82 7.17 -17.25
C ALA A 251 3.48 7.89 -16.94
N GLY A 252 3.25 8.30 -15.69
CA GLY A 252 2.11 9.08 -15.21
C GLY A 252 2.25 10.59 -15.41
N ASN A 253 3.14 11.06 -16.28
CA ASN A 253 3.11 12.43 -16.74
C ASN A 253 1.74 12.70 -17.36
N VAL A 254 0.92 13.42 -16.61
CA VAL A 254 -0.41 13.84 -17.00
C VAL A 254 -0.25 14.90 -18.07
N ILE A 255 -0.15 14.48 -19.32
CA ILE A 255 -0.03 15.40 -20.45
C ILE A 255 -1.41 16.00 -20.65
N SER A 256 -1.56 17.26 -20.25
CA SER A 256 -2.79 18.02 -20.52
C SER A 256 -2.97 18.15 -22.03
N ILE A 257 -4.21 18.06 -22.49
CA ILE A 257 -4.56 18.54 -23.83
C ILE A 257 -4.51 20.07 -23.76
N GLU A 258 -3.75 20.69 -24.66
CA GLU A 258 -3.90 22.11 -24.93
C GLU A 258 -5.28 22.29 -25.54
N ALA A 259 -6.22 22.91 -24.81
CA ALA A 259 -7.51 23.18 -25.43
C ALA A 259 -7.38 24.34 -26.43
N ASP A 260 -8.02 24.17 -27.56
CA ASP A 260 -8.01 25.11 -28.66
C ASP A 260 -9.13 26.14 -28.54
N ASP A 261 -9.09 27.07 -29.49
CA ASP A 261 -10.18 27.98 -29.78
C ASP A 261 -11.47 27.22 -30.19
N GLU A 262 -11.40 25.95 -30.60
CA GLU A 262 -12.54 25.15 -31.08
C GLU A 262 -13.49 24.77 -29.95
N THR A 263 -12.99 24.28 -28.81
CA THR A 263 -13.86 23.97 -27.66
C THR A 263 -14.45 25.24 -27.03
N ILE A 264 -13.71 26.36 -27.03
CA ILE A 264 -14.25 27.67 -26.63
C ILE A 264 -15.33 28.13 -27.62
N GLN A 265 -15.08 28.01 -28.93
CA GLN A 265 -16.06 28.34 -29.97
C GLN A 265 -17.32 27.48 -29.83
N ARG A 266 -17.17 26.20 -29.48
CA ARG A 266 -18.29 25.31 -29.22
C ARG A 266 -19.13 25.77 -28.02
N PHE A 267 -18.50 26.29 -26.95
CA PHE A 267 -19.25 26.90 -25.84
C PHE A 267 -20.03 28.14 -26.29
N ILE A 268 -19.46 28.96 -27.18
CA ILE A 268 -20.17 30.11 -27.76
C ILE A 268 -21.38 29.64 -28.58
N ASP A 269 -21.21 28.62 -29.42
CA ASP A 269 -22.27 28.05 -30.26
C ASP A 269 -23.41 27.44 -29.42
N LEU A 270 -23.06 26.81 -28.29
CA LEU A 270 -24.00 26.29 -27.29
C LEU A 270 -24.62 27.37 -26.39
N LYS A 271 -24.29 28.66 -26.63
CA LYS A 271 -24.79 29.81 -25.89
C LYS A 271 -24.53 29.71 -24.39
N ILE A 272 -23.34 29.22 -24.01
CA ILE A 272 -22.87 29.29 -22.63
C ILE A 272 -22.73 30.78 -22.23
N ASP A 273 -23.02 31.11 -20.96
CA ASP A 273 -22.87 32.47 -20.44
C ASP A 273 -21.42 32.94 -20.61
N GLY A 274 -21.23 34.16 -21.13
CA GLY A 274 -19.91 34.73 -21.39
C GLY A 274 -19.02 34.78 -20.13
N ASN A 275 -19.60 35.05 -18.96
CA ASN A 275 -18.84 35.08 -17.70
C ASN A 275 -18.30 33.69 -17.32
N LEU A 276 -19.05 32.63 -17.60
CA LEU A 276 -18.60 31.25 -17.37
C LEU A 276 -17.48 30.86 -18.32
N ILE A 277 -17.57 31.28 -19.60
CA ILE A 277 -16.52 31.07 -20.58
C ILE A 277 -15.24 31.81 -20.16
N GLU A 278 -15.35 33.08 -19.75
CA GLU A 278 -14.21 33.87 -19.26
C GLU A 278 -13.55 33.22 -18.04
N GLY A 279 -14.35 32.78 -17.07
CA GLY A 279 -13.85 32.04 -15.89
C GLY A 279 -13.14 30.74 -16.26
N TYR A 280 -13.70 29.97 -17.20
CA TYR A 280 -13.08 28.74 -17.70
C TYR A 280 -11.73 29.02 -18.37
N VAL A 281 -11.64 30.05 -19.20
CA VAL A 281 -10.38 30.46 -19.86
C VAL A 281 -9.34 30.90 -18.82
N GLU A 282 -9.76 31.62 -17.77
CA GLU A 282 -8.83 32.05 -16.72
C GLU A 282 -8.32 30.88 -15.88
N ALA A 283 -9.21 29.97 -15.44
CA ALA A 283 -8.82 28.74 -14.73
C ALA A 283 -7.83 27.90 -15.56
N ARG A 284 -8.01 27.87 -16.89
CA ARG A 284 -7.08 27.19 -17.81
C ARG A 284 -5.69 27.82 -17.83
N LYS A 285 -5.58 29.16 -17.86
CA LYS A 285 -4.27 29.83 -17.82
C LYS A 285 -3.53 29.49 -16.53
N ILE A 286 -4.25 29.48 -15.41
CA ILE A 286 -3.68 29.10 -14.11
C ILE A 286 -3.18 27.65 -14.17
N LYS A 287 -4.02 26.71 -14.64
CA LYS A 287 -3.63 25.31 -14.81
C LYS A 287 -2.35 25.16 -15.63
N THR A 288 -2.32 25.70 -16.86
CA THR A 288 -1.16 25.53 -17.77
C THR A 288 0.12 26.08 -17.16
N ALA A 289 0.09 27.31 -16.63
CA ALA A 289 1.25 27.90 -15.97
C ALA A 289 1.72 27.09 -14.75
N SER A 290 0.78 26.46 -14.02
CA SER A 290 1.10 25.68 -12.82
C SER A 290 1.65 24.29 -13.14
N ILE A 291 1.19 23.66 -14.23
CA ILE A 291 1.78 22.41 -14.73
C ILE A 291 3.23 22.66 -15.17
N GLU A 292 3.48 23.75 -15.90
CA GLU A 292 4.83 24.10 -16.36
C GLU A 292 5.78 24.43 -15.19
N SER A 293 5.28 25.08 -14.14
CA SER A 293 6.09 25.44 -12.97
C SER A 293 6.16 24.37 -11.87
N GLY A 294 5.33 23.32 -11.95
CA GLY A 294 5.18 22.33 -10.87
C GLY A 294 4.61 22.91 -9.57
N ASP A 295 3.73 23.92 -9.66
CA ASP A 295 3.16 24.61 -8.48
C ASP A 295 1.86 23.94 -8.03
N SER A 296 1.97 23.01 -7.08
CA SER A 296 0.83 22.22 -6.58
C SER A 296 -0.25 23.07 -5.88
N GLU A 297 0.12 24.18 -5.24
CA GLU A 297 -0.87 25.07 -4.59
C GLU A 297 -1.74 25.76 -5.64
N ARG A 298 -1.13 26.23 -6.74
CA ARG A 298 -1.89 26.82 -7.85
C ARG A 298 -2.68 25.79 -8.64
N LEU A 299 -2.21 24.56 -8.76
CA LEU A 299 -3.00 23.47 -9.32
C LEU A 299 -4.26 23.21 -8.51
N TYR A 300 -4.16 23.21 -7.18
CA TYR A 300 -5.31 23.08 -6.29
C TYR A 300 -6.31 24.24 -6.48
N ALA A 301 -5.81 25.48 -6.53
CA ALA A 301 -6.65 26.65 -6.80
C ALA A 301 -7.36 26.58 -8.17
N ALA A 302 -6.66 26.11 -9.21
CA ALA A 302 -7.26 25.88 -10.52
C ALA A 302 -8.34 24.79 -10.46
N ALA A 303 -8.11 23.69 -9.74
CA ALA A 303 -9.09 22.62 -9.56
C ALA A 303 -10.37 23.14 -8.88
N GLU A 304 -10.25 23.89 -7.77
CA GLU A 304 -11.40 24.48 -7.09
C GLU A 304 -12.16 25.46 -8.00
N TYR A 305 -11.45 26.21 -8.83
CA TYR A 305 -12.07 27.13 -9.78
C TYR A 305 -12.86 26.38 -10.86
N PHE A 306 -12.30 25.33 -11.46
CA PHE A 306 -13.07 24.48 -12.39
C PHE A 306 -14.28 23.83 -11.74
N GLY A 307 -14.12 23.34 -10.50
CA GLY A 307 -15.20 22.75 -9.72
C GLY A 307 -16.32 23.73 -9.39
N SER A 308 -16.02 25.03 -9.19
CA SER A 308 -17.04 26.05 -8.97
C SER A 308 -17.80 26.40 -10.25
N LEU A 309 -17.10 26.53 -11.38
CA LEU A 309 -17.70 26.75 -12.70
C LEU A 309 -18.65 25.62 -13.10
N ALA A 310 -18.27 24.37 -12.82
CA ALA A 310 -19.13 23.20 -13.07
C ALA A 310 -20.43 23.26 -12.24
N LYS A 311 -20.40 23.76 -11.01
CA LYS A 311 -21.58 23.88 -10.13
C LYS A 311 -22.56 24.97 -10.56
N GLU A 312 -22.06 26.06 -11.13
CA GLU A 312 -22.90 27.16 -11.62
C GLU A 312 -23.77 26.74 -12.82
N ARG A 313 -23.38 25.66 -13.51
CA ARG A 313 -24.16 25.02 -14.56
C ARG A 313 -24.90 23.80 -13.99
N SER A 314 -26.22 23.90 -13.81
CA SER A 314 -27.04 22.78 -13.28
C SER A 314 -27.26 21.63 -14.27
N ASP A 315 -26.87 21.82 -15.54
CA ASP A 315 -26.99 20.80 -16.57
C ASP A 315 -25.71 19.96 -16.62
N SER A 316 -25.68 18.92 -15.78
CA SER A 316 -24.60 17.93 -15.69
C SER A 316 -24.39 17.16 -16.99
N GLU A 317 -25.33 17.21 -17.93
CA GLU A 317 -25.23 16.48 -19.19
C GLU A 317 -24.63 17.33 -20.32
N CYS A 318 -24.26 18.60 -20.06
CA CYS A 318 -23.73 19.49 -21.10
C CYS A 318 -22.19 19.48 -21.21
N LEU A 319 -21.71 19.77 -22.42
CA LEU A 319 -20.28 19.79 -22.77
C LEU A 319 -19.43 20.71 -21.89
N PHE A 320 -19.98 21.84 -21.42
CA PHE A 320 -19.28 22.76 -20.53
C PHE A 320 -19.00 22.13 -19.15
N TYR A 321 -19.99 21.41 -18.60
CA TYR A 321 -19.84 20.68 -17.34
C TYR A 321 -18.77 19.59 -17.49
N TYR A 322 -18.85 18.79 -18.57
CA TYR A 322 -17.86 17.75 -18.89
C TYR A 322 -16.44 18.30 -18.86
N TYR A 323 -16.14 19.34 -19.66
CA TYR A 323 -14.79 19.89 -19.71
C TYR A 323 -14.34 20.57 -18.42
N SER A 324 -15.26 21.21 -17.69
CA SER A 324 -14.93 21.80 -16.38
C SER A 324 -14.51 20.70 -15.39
N LYS A 325 -15.28 19.62 -15.27
CA LYS A 325 -14.95 18.48 -14.38
C LYS A 325 -13.70 17.72 -14.84
N MET A 326 -13.50 17.55 -16.15
CA MET A 326 -12.28 16.94 -16.70
C MET A 326 -11.03 17.74 -16.31
N ASN A 327 -11.12 19.08 -16.34
CA ASN A 327 -10.02 19.97 -15.94
C ASN A 327 -9.87 20.10 -14.42
N GLU A 328 -10.95 20.01 -13.64
CA GLU A 328 -10.85 19.89 -12.18
C GLU A 328 -10.01 18.66 -11.82
N ALA A 329 -10.39 17.50 -12.35
CA ALA A 329 -9.70 16.24 -12.06
C ALA A 329 -8.25 16.23 -12.58
N ILE A 330 -7.96 16.82 -13.74
CA ILE A 330 -6.59 16.84 -14.27
C ILE A 330 -5.66 17.69 -13.39
N CYS A 331 -6.16 18.80 -12.84
CA CYS A 331 -5.41 19.64 -11.91
C CYS A 331 -5.05 18.85 -10.65
N LEU A 332 -6.04 18.17 -10.04
CA LEU A 332 -5.83 17.33 -8.85
C LEU A 332 -4.84 16.21 -9.14
N LEU A 333 -5.00 15.50 -10.27
CA LEU A 333 -4.09 14.43 -10.67
C LEU A 333 -2.67 14.93 -10.91
N SER A 334 -2.50 16.18 -11.36
CA SER A 334 -1.20 16.79 -11.65
C SER A 334 -0.45 17.27 -10.40
N THR A 335 -1.09 17.32 -9.22
CA THR A 335 -0.44 17.77 -7.97
C THR A 335 0.69 16.84 -7.50
N GLY A 336 0.63 15.56 -7.87
CA GLY A 336 1.55 14.53 -7.37
C GLY A 336 1.09 13.86 -6.08
N GLU A 337 0.09 14.41 -5.38
CA GLU A 337 -0.38 13.92 -4.09
C GLU A 337 -1.35 12.73 -4.24
N THR A 338 -1.20 11.69 -3.42
CA THR A 338 -2.02 10.47 -3.52
C THR A 338 -3.49 10.73 -3.21
N ASP A 339 -3.80 11.52 -2.17
CA ASP A 339 -5.18 11.86 -1.82
C ASP A 339 -5.89 12.61 -2.95
N GLU A 340 -5.17 13.49 -3.64
CA GLU A 340 -5.69 14.22 -4.78
C GLU A 340 -5.84 13.33 -6.02
N ALA A 341 -4.99 12.32 -6.19
CA ALA A 341 -5.18 11.29 -7.22
C ALA A 341 -6.45 10.45 -6.97
N TYR A 342 -6.77 10.10 -5.71
CA TYR A 342 -8.04 9.44 -5.36
C TYR A 342 -9.25 10.32 -5.68
N ARG A 343 -9.19 11.61 -5.34
CA ARG A 343 -10.24 12.58 -5.68
C ARG A 343 -10.41 12.72 -7.20
N ALA A 344 -9.32 12.82 -7.95
CA ALA A 344 -9.33 12.87 -9.41
C ALA A 344 -9.99 11.62 -10.01
N ARG A 345 -9.62 10.42 -9.52
CA ARG A 345 -10.24 9.14 -9.92
C ARG A 345 -11.76 9.19 -9.71
N ASP A 346 -12.21 9.61 -8.53
CA ASP A 346 -13.64 9.63 -8.20
C ASP A 346 -14.42 10.59 -9.12
N ILE A 347 -13.85 11.75 -9.43
CA ILE A 347 -14.41 12.67 -10.43
C ILE A 347 -14.45 12.01 -11.82
N TYR A 348 -13.37 11.37 -12.27
CA TYR A 348 -13.37 10.70 -13.57
C TYR A 348 -14.37 9.53 -13.64
N ARG A 349 -14.58 8.78 -12.56
CA ARG A 349 -15.62 7.73 -12.49
C ARG A 349 -17.02 8.31 -12.66
N GLU A 350 -17.29 9.44 -12.03
CA GLU A 350 -18.54 10.18 -12.20
C GLU A 350 -18.72 10.61 -13.66
N ILE A 351 -17.69 11.22 -14.27
CA ILE A 351 -17.71 11.65 -15.67
C ILE A 351 -17.95 10.47 -16.61
N VAL A 352 -17.24 9.34 -16.45
CA VAL A 352 -17.43 8.15 -17.31
C VAL A 352 -18.85 7.58 -17.18
N THR A 353 -19.46 7.68 -16.00
CA THR A 353 -20.84 7.24 -15.79
C THR A 353 -21.84 8.14 -16.50
N GLN A 354 -21.64 9.46 -16.47
CA GLN A 354 -22.52 10.45 -17.10
C GLN A 354 -22.31 10.58 -18.61
N PHE A 355 -21.07 10.41 -19.06
CA PHE A 355 -20.60 10.57 -20.43
C PHE A 355 -19.98 9.26 -20.94
N PRO A 356 -20.74 8.16 -21.00
CA PRO A 356 -20.21 6.84 -21.35
C PRO A 356 -19.66 6.77 -22.78
N ASN A 357 -20.07 7.71 -23.63
CA ASN A 357 -19.64 7.81 -25.01
C ASN A 357 -18.38 8.66 -25.23
N HIS A 358 -17.68 9.14 -24.19
CA HIS A 358 -16.47 9.94 -24.35
C HIS A 358 -15.19 9.11 -24.11
N PRO A 359 -14.41 8.77 -25.15
CA PRO A 359 -13.20 7.97 -25.00
C PRO A 359 -12.14 8.64 -24.12
N LEU A 360 -12.04 9.98 -24.19
CA LEU A 360 -11.08 10.74 -23.40
C LEU A 360 -11.31 10.59 -21.89
N ALA A 361 -12.57 10.55 -21.43
CA ALA A 361 -12.88 10.35 -20.01
C ALA A 361 -12.38 9.01 -19.50
N LYS A 362 -12.55 7.93 -20.28
CA LYS A 362 -12.02 6.60 -19.97
C LYS A 362 -10.49 6.59 -19.97
N HIS A 363 -9.87 7.27 -20.94
CA HIS A 363 -8.42 7.42 -20.99
C HIS A 363 -7.87 8.13 -19.73
N ARG A 364 -8.52 9.22 -19.29
CA ARG A 364 -8.12 9.93 -18.06
C ARG A 364 -8.39 9.13 -16.79
N LEU A 365 -9.49 8.38 -16.74
CA LEU A 365 -9.77 7.47 -15.63
C LEU A 365 -8.68 6.39 -15.53
N ALA A 366 -8.25 5.83 -16.66
CA ALA A 366 -7.15 4.87 -16.71
C ALA A 366 -5.83 5.46 -16.21
N GLN A 367 -5.51 6.72 -16.57
CA GLN A 367 -4.36 7.44 -16.03
C GLN A 367 -4.43 7.60 -14.51
N ALA A 368 -5.62 7.90 -13.97
CA ALA A 368 -5.81 8.02 -12.52
C ALA A 368 -5.59 6.68 -11.80
N TYR A 369 -6.11 5.57 -12.35
CA TYR A 369 -5.86 4.23 -11.81
C TYR A 369 -4.38 3.84 -11.90
N SER A 370 -3.73 4.10 -13.04
CA SER A 370 -2.29 3.85 -13.21
C SER A 370 -1.45 4.61 -12.18
N LYS A 371 -1.78 5.89 -11.92
CA LYS A 371 -1.10 6.69 -10.90
C LYS A 371 -1.32 6.19 -9.48
N LEU A 372 -2.43 5.50 -9.22
CA LEU A 372 -2.75 4.89 -7.92
C LEU A 372 -2.19 3.46 -7.77
N GLY A 373 -1.58 2.90 -8.83
CA GLY A 373 -1.04 1.53 -8.84
C GLY A 373 -2.10 0.43 -9.09
N ASP A 374 -3.33 0.83 -9.41
CA ASP A 374 -4.48 -0.03 -9.76
C ASP A 374 -4.36 -0.45 -11.24
N ILE A 375 -3.37 -1.30 -11.55
CA ILE A 375 -2.93 -1.58 -12.92
C ILE A 375 -3.97 -2.34 -13.76
N ASP A 376 -4.73 -3.23 -13.15
CA ASP A 376 -5.77 -4.00 -13.87
C ASP A 376 -6.91 -3.08 -14.32
N GLU A 377 -7.37 -2.20 -13.44
CA GLU A 377 -8.38 -1.18 -13.73
C GLU A 377 -7.87 -0.18 -14.78
N ALA A 378 -6.58 0.20 -14.72
CA ALA A 378 -5.97 1.04 -15.74
C ALA A 378 -6.00 0.38 -17.13
N ILE A 379 -5.59 -0.89 -17.22
CA ILE A 379 -5.61 -1.66 -18.48
C ILE A 379 -7.03 -1.79 -19.02
N GLU A 380 -8.02 -2.10 -18.19
CA GLU A 380 -9.41 -2.20 -18.60
C GLU A 380 -9.89 -0.88 -19.22
N HIS A 381 -9.69 0.24 -18.55
CA HIS A 381 -10.16 1.53 -19.02
C HIS A 381 -9.38 2.06 -20.23
N PHE A 382 -8.08 1.77 -20.35
CA PHE A 382 -7.32 2.07 -21.57
C PHE A 382 -7.85 1.27 -22.76
N ASN A 383 -8.14 -0.02 -22.60
CA ASN A 383 -8.74 -0.83 -23.66
C ASN A 383 -10.12 -0.31 -24.08
N LEU A 384 -10.98 0.05 -23.12
CA LEU A 384 -12.28 0.64 -23.40
C LEU A 384 -12.17 1.98 -24.13
N ALA A 385 -11.22 2.82 -23.75
CA ALA A 385 -10.96 4.08 -24.45
C ALA A 385 -10.45 3.83 -25.88
N TRP A 386 -9.51 2.90 -26.05
CA TRP A 386 -8.95 2.56 -27.36
C TRP A 386 -10.00 1.99 -28.32
N LEU A 387 -10.76 0.99 -27.87
CA LEU A 387 -11.84 0.37 -28.64
C LEU A 387 -12.81 1.43 -29.14
N GLN A 388 -13.26 2.30 -28.24
CA GLN A 388 -14.20 3.33 -28.60
C GLN A 388 -13.59 4.34 -29.56
N THR A 389 -12.35 4.79 -29.35
CA THR A 389 -11.66 5.68 -30.29
C THR A 389 -11.59 5.09 -31.70
N THR A 390 -11.29 3.79 -31.83
CA THR A 390 -11.28 3.12 -33.13
C THR A 390 -12.66 3.01 -33.77
N GLU A 391 -13.72 2.78 -32.99
CA GLU A 391 -15.10 2.76 -33.52
C GLU A 391 -15.50 4.12 -34.12
N TYR A 392 -15.10 5.24 -33.51
CA TYR A 392 -15.36 6.58 -34.04
C TYR A 392 -14.55 6.87 -35.32
N GLU A 393 -13.30 6.39 -35.39
CA GLU A 393 -12.48 6.49 -36.60
C GLU A 393 -13.16 5.73 -37.76
N GLU A 394 -13.57 4.48 -37.52
CA GLU A 394 -14.22 3.63 -38.53
C GLU A 394 -15.58 4.15 -38.99
N SER A 395 -16.37 4.75 -38.08
CA SER A 395 -17.66 5.34 -38.41
C SER A 395 -17.56 6.73 -39.06
N GLY A 396 -16.36 7.33 -39.09
CA GLY A 396 -16.15 8.70 -39.55
C GLY A 396 -16.79 9.75 -38.63
N SER A 397 -16.96 9.44 -37.34
CA SER A 397 -17.59 10.32 -36.33
C SER A 397 -16.58 11.15 -35.52
N VAL A 398 -15.29 11.06 -35.84
CA VAL A 398 -14.25 11.94 -35.29
C VAL A 398 -14.55 13.41 -35.65
N GLY A 399 -14.32 14.32 -34.70
CA GLY A 399 -14.62 15.76 -34.83
C GLY A 399 -16.01 16.17 -34.31
N GLY A 400 -16.78 15.22 -33.75
CA GLY A 400 -18.03 15.51 -33.04
C GLY A 400 -17.83 15.92 -31.58
N ASP A 401 -18.92 16.24 -30.88
CA ASP A 401 -18.89 16.64 -29.46
C ASP A 401 -18.36 15.54 -28.53
N GLU A 402 -18.57 14.27 -28.89
CA GLU A 402 -18.15 13.10 -28.10
C GLU A 402 -16.66 12.77 -28.27
N LEU A 403 -16.08 13.10 -29.43
CA LEU A 403 -14.67 12.91 -29.74
C LEU A 403 -14.16 13.99 -30.70
N PRO A 404 -13.82 15.18 -30.19
CA PRO A 404 -13.20 16.23 -31.00
C PRO A 404 -11.86 15.79 -31.60
N GLU A 405 -11.46 16.44 -32.68
CA GLU A 405 -10.24 16.09 -33.45
C GLU A 405 -8.97 16.15 -32.58
N LEU A 406 -8.88 17.10 -31.65
CA LEU A 406 -7.74 17.19 -30.74
C LEU A 406 -7.71 16.06 -29.71
N ASP A 407 -8.85 15.72 -29.13
CA ASP A 407 -8.97 14.61 -28.17
C ASP A 407 -8.58 13.30 -28.85
N TYR A 408 -9.06 13.10 -30.09
CA TYR A 408 -8.68 11.97 -30.94
C TYR A 408 -7.17 11.89 -31.15
N LYS A 409 -6.54 12.96 -31.62
CA LYS A 409 -5.09 13.03 -31.83
C LYS A 409 -4.31 12.75 -30.55
N HIS A 410 -4.76 13.31 -29.43
CA HIS A 410 -4.12 13.09 -28.14
C HIS A 410 -4.19 11.62 -27.72
N ILE A 411 -5.36 10.99 -27.81
CA ILE A 411 -5.54 9.58 -27.48
C ILE A 411 -4.65 8.71 -28.38
N LEU A 412 -4.67 8.92 -29.69
CA LEU A 412 -3.82 8.17 -30.63
C LEU A 412 -2.32 8.30 -30.31
N ALA A 413 -1.88 9.50 -29.95
CA ALA A 413 -0.47 9.76 -29.69
C ALA A 413 0.02 9.19 -28.35
N ARG A 414 -0.86 9.10 -27.33
CA ARG A 414 -0.45 8.81 -25.94
C ARG A 414 -0.96 7.49 -25.38
N LEU A 415 -2.19 7.09 -25.70
CA LEU A 415 -2.80 5.90 -25.11
C LEU A 415 -2.01 4.61 -25.39
N PRO A 416 -1.57 4.30 -26.63
CA PRO A 416 -0.93 3.02 -26.91
C PRO A 416 0.33 2.79 -26.07
N GLY A 417 1.16 3.84 -25.93
CA GLY A 417 2.36 3.78 -25.08
C GLY A 417 2.05 3.61 -23.60
N MET A 418 0.99 4.25 -23.09
CA MET A 418 0.56 4.10 -21.70
C MET A 418 -0.01 2.71 -21.41
N LEU A 419 -0.84 2.17 -22.31
CA LEU A 419 -1.36 0.82 -22.20
C LEU A 419 -0.23 -0.22 -22.25
N GLY A 420 0.73 -0.03 -23.15
CA GLY A 420 1.93 -0.85 -23.22
C GLY A 420 2.73 -0.85 -21.92
N TYR A 421 2.93 0.35 -21.35
CA TYR A 421 3.59 0.49 -20.05
C TYR A 421 2.82 -0.23 -18.93
N SER A 422 1.50 -0.10 -18.85
CA SER A 422 0.70 -0.81 -17.82
C SER A 422 0.83 -2.33 -17.93
N HIS A 423 0.87 -2.88 -19.15
CA HIS A 423 1.14 -4.30 -19.34
C HIS A 423 2.55 -4.70 -18.92
N TRP A 424 3.56 -3.88 -19.20
CA TRP A 424 4.91 -4.12 -18.72
C TRP A 424 4.99 -4.08 -17.18
N GLU A 425 4.35 -3.11 -16.53
CA GLU A 425 4.31 -3.02 -15.07
C GLU A 425 3.63 -4.26 -14.46
N LYS A 426 2.57 -4.77 -15.12
CA LYS A 426 1.94 -6.04 -14.75
C LYS A 426 2.90 -7.23 -14.90
N SER A 427 3.78 -7.21 -15.91
CA SER A 427 4.82 -8.23 -16.11
C SER A 427 5.87 -8.27 -15.00
N GLU A 428 6.15 -7.14 -14.34
CA GLU A 428 7.05 -7.08 -13.19
C GLU A 428 6.44 -7.71 -11.93
N ARG A 429 5.12 -7.85 -11.89
CA ARG A 429 4.37 -8.52 -10.81
C ARG A 429 4.07 -9.99 -11.11
N ALA A 430 4.49 -10.51 -12.27
CA ALA A 430 4.24 -11.89 -12.67
C ALA A 430 5.02 -12.89 -11.80
N GLU A 431 4.38 -14.01 -11.43
CA GLU A 431 5.00 -15.05 -10.60
C GLU A 431 5.80 -16.06 -11.45
N THR A 432 5.45 -16.20 -12.73
CA THR A 432 6.03 -17.17 -13.66
C THR A 432 6.65 -16.51 -14.89
N ALA A 433 7.60 -17.20 -15.52
CA ALA A 433 8.23 -16.73 -16.76
C ALA A 433 7.24 -16.69 -17.92
N GLU A 434 6.29 -17.63 -17.96
CA GLU A 434 5.22 -17.70 -18.96
C GLU A 434 4.28 -16.49 -18.87
N GLU A 435 3.80 -16.16 -17.66
CA GLU A 435 2.97 -14.96 -17.44
C GLU A 435 3.74 -13.68 -17.78
N LYS A 436 5.03 -13.62 -17.42
CA LYS A 436 5.87 -12.47 -17.77
C LYS A 436 5.98 -12.28 -19.28
N LEU A 437 6.21 -13.37 -20.02
CA LEU A 437 6.27 -13.34 -21.49
C LEU A 437 4.93 -12.97 -22.14
N GLU A 438 3.81 -13.42 -21.55
CA GLU A 438 2.46 -13.04 -21.99
C GLU A 438 2.26 -11.53 -21.84
N PHE A 439 2.53 -10.97 -20.65
CA PHE A 439 2.36 -9.54 -20.39
C PHE A 439 3.34 -8.67 -21.20
N LEU A 440 4.58 -9.11 -21.40
CA LEU A 440 5.53 -8.40 -22.26
C LEU A 440 5.09 -8.42 -23.73
N SER A 441 4.44 -9.49 -24.18
CA SER A 441 3.87 -9.56 -25.52
C SER A 441 2.68 -8.60 -25.66
N ALA A 442 1.80 -8.56 -24.67
CA ALA A 442 0.71 -7.59 -24.61
C ALA A 442 1.23 -6.14 -24.57
N ALA A 443 2.31 -5.87 -23.81
CA ALA A 443 2.96 -4.55 -23.74
C ALA A 443 3.47 -4.10 -25.12
N TYR A 444 4.14 -5.00 -25.83
CA TYR A 444 4.64 -4.76 -27.17
C TYR A 444 3.49 -4.49 -28.16
N GLU A 445 2.50 -5.37 -28.21
CA GLU A 445 1.34 -5.26 -29.12
C GLU A 445 0.53 -3.98 -28.89
N ALA A 446 0.27 -3.64 -27.62
CA ALA A 446 -0.43 -2.43 -27.24
C ALA A 446 0.32 -1.14 -27.62
N THR A 447 1.66 -1.18 -27.71
CA THR A 447 2.48 -0.01 -28.04
C THR A 447 2.61 0.23 -29.55
N LEU A 448 2.50 -0.82 -30.39
CA LEU A 448 2.65 -0.71 -31.85
C LEU A 448 1.83 0.41 -32.50
N PRO A 449 0.57 0.68 -32.12
CA PRO A 449 -0.20 1.78 -32.71
C PRO A 449 0.44 3.17 -32.52
N ALA A 450 1.28 3.38 -31.49
CA ALA A 450 1.98 4.64 -31.29
C ALA A 450 2.96 4.98 -32.42
N LEU A 451 3.38 3.99 -33.23
CA LEU A 451 4.25 4.21 -34.39
C LEU A 451 3.56 4.98 -35.52
N LYS A 452 2.23 5.14 -35.48
CA LYS A 452 1.48 5.93 -36.45
C LYS A 452 1.48 7.44 -36.15
N THR A 453 2.06 7.86 -35.02
CA THR A 453 2.11 9.28 -34.64
C THR A 453 3.02 10.09 -35.58
N ASN A 454 2.65 11.35 -35.80
CA ASN A 454 3.50 12.32 -36.50
C ASN A 454 4.40 13.14 -35.55
N GLU A 455 4.26 12.95 -34.23
CA GLU A 455 5.07 13.65 -33.22
C GLU A 455 6.40 12.92 -33.03
N GLU A 456 7.51 13.53 -33.47
CA GLU A 456 8.86 12.94 -33.44
C GLU A 456 9.26 12.43 -32.05
N SER A 457 8.99 13.22 -31.00
CA SER A 457 9.30 12.84 -29.61
C SER A 457 8.52 11.59 -29.16
N ALA A 458 7.22 11.52 -29.50
CA ALA A 458 6.38 10.37 -29.17
C ALA A 458 6.81 9.12 -29.97
N LEU A 459 7.21 9.30 -31.23
CA LEU A 459 7.71 8.22 -32.08
C LEU A 459 9.01 7.64 -31.53
N LEU A 460 9.98 8.48 -31.15
CA LEU A 460 11.22 8.05 -30.48
C LEU A 460 10.92 7.29 -29.18
N GLN A 461 9.97 7.77 -28.37
CA GLN A 461 9.57 7.10 -27.14
C GLN A 461 8.94 5.72 -27.42
N ALA A 462 8.08 5.61 -28.43
CA ALA A 462 7.46 4.34 -28.80
C ALA A 462 8.51 3.31 -29.25
N HIS A 463 9.46 3.71 -30.09
CA HIS A 463 10.57 2.84 -30.49
C HIS A 463 11.45 2.43 -29.30
N ASN A 464 11.71 3.33 -28.35
CA ASN A 464 12.43 3.00 -27.13
C ASN A 464 11.71 1.94 -26.29
N ASN A 465 10.41 2.14 -26.04
CA ASN A 465 9.60 1.18 -25.28
C ASN A 465 9.55 -0.19 -25.97
N LEU A 466 9.34 -0.24 -27.29
CA LEU A 466 9.30 -1.49 -28.06
C LEU A 466 10.65 -2.22 -28.04
N LEU A 467 11.77 -1.48 -28.13
CA LEU A 467 13.10 -2.06 -27.95
C LEU A 467 13.28 -2.62 -26.54
N TYR A 468 12.87 -1.87 -25.51
CA TYR A 468 12.94 -2.30 -24.12
C TYR A 468 12.18 -3.60 -23.89
N TYR A 469 10.91 -3.69 -24.31
CA TYR A 469 10.11 -4.90 -24.18
C TYR A 469 10.72 -6.08 -24.95
N SER A 470 11.31 -5.82 -26.12
CA SER A 470 12.03 -6.86 -26.88
C SER A 470 13.24 -7.39 -26.11
N CYS A 471 14.02 -6.50 -25.48
CA CYS A 471 15.16 -6.87 -24.65
C CYS A 471 14.73 -7.70 -23.45
N ASP A 472 13.68 -7.29 -22.76
CA ASP A 472 13.15 -8.02 -21.61
C ASP A 472 12.63 -9.39 -22.03
N LYS A 473 11.89 -9.51 -23.13
CA LYS A 473 11.46 -10.81 -23.66
C LYS A 473 12.64 -11.76 -23.87
N LEU A 474 13.71 -11.29 -24.51
CA LEU A 474 14.90 -12.11 -24.79
C LEU A 474 15.55 -12.67 -23.52
N LYS A 475 15.45 -12.00 -22.37
CA LYS A 475 15.95 -12.51 -21.08
C LYS A 475 15.21 -13.77 -20.61
N TYR A 476 13.94 -13.95 -21.01
CA TYR A 476 13.08 -15.05 -20.56
C TYR A 476 12.75 -16.07 -21.67
N CYS A 477 13.02 -15.78 -22.95
CA CYS A 477 12.63 -16.64 -24.07
C CYS A 477 13.41 -17.96 -24.22
N SER A 478 14.59 -18.12 -23.60
CA SER A 478 15.60 -19.12 -24.02
C SER A 478 15.16 -20.60 -24.01
N GLU A 479 14.03 -20.95 -23.39
CA GLU A 479 13.48 -22.32 -23.39
C GLU A 479 12.02 -22.43 -23.90
N ILE A 480 11.31 -21.31 -24.10
CA ILE A 480 9.84 -21.30 -24.21
C ILE A 480 9.35 -20.94 -25.62
N MET A 481 10.11 -20.14 -26.40
CA MET A 481 9.66 -19.67 -27.71
C MET A 481 10.79 -19.43 -28.72
N ASP A 482 10.42 -19.34 -30.00
CA ASP A 482 11.32 -18.90 -31.08
C ASP A 482 11.75 -17.45 -30.86
N ILE A 483 13.07 -17.24 -30.74
CA ILE A 483 13.67 -15.92 -30.45
C ILE A 483 13.88 -15.08 -31.71
N ASP A 484 13.90 -15.69 -32.90
CA ASP A 484 14.25 -14.99 -34.15
C ASP A 484 13.31 -13.80 -34.44
N PRO A 485 11.97 -13.90 -34.28
CA PRO A 485 11.07 -12.76 -34.47
C PRO A 485 11.33 -11.61 -33.49
N VAL A 486 11.69 -11.93 -32.24
CA VAL A 486 11.96 -10.93 -31.20
C VAL A 486 13.29 -10.21 -31.47
N LEU A 487 14.30 -10.95 -31.92
CA LEU A 487 15.59 -10.40 -32.34
C LEU A 487 15.43 -9.45 -33.53
N GLU A 488 14.66 -9.84 -34.56
CA GLU A 488 14.45 -9.00 -35.74
C GLU A 488 13.69 -7.72 -35.39
N ALA A 489 12.63 -7.82 -34.59
CA ALA A 489 11.91 -6.66 -34.08
C ALA A 489 12.83 -5.70 -33.28
N GLY A 490 13.60 -6.24 -32.34
CA GLY A 490 14.57 -5.47 -31.56
C GLY A 490 15.61 -4.77 -32.44
N ARG A 491 16.15 -5.44 -33.47
CA ARG A 491 17.08 -4.84 -34.45
C ARG A 491 16.44 -3.68 -35.19
N SER A 492 15.19 -3.83 -35.63
CA SER A 492 14.48 -2.77 -36.33
C SER A 492 14.29 -1.52 -35.48
N HIS A 493 13.88 -1.67 -34.20
CA HIS A 493 13.68 -0.52 -33.32
C HIS A 493 15.00 0.14 -32.91
N MET A 494 16.03 -0.66 -32.63
CA MET A 494 17.37 -0.12 -32.36
C MET A 494 17.90 0.68 -33.54
N THR A 495 17.82 0.15 -34.77
CA THR A 495 18.29 0.85 -35.98
C THR A 495 17.58 2.19 -36.16
N PHE A 496 16.25 2.21 -35.99
CA PHE A 496 15.49 3.45 -36.05
C PHE A 496 15.99 4.48 -35.03
N LEU A 497 16.21 4.06 -33.78
CA LEU A 497 16.74 4.92 -32.73
C LEU A 497 18.14 5.43 -33.10
N GLU A 498 19.04 4.61 -33.61
CA GLU A 498 20.38 5.08 -34.00
C GLU A 498 20.37 6.09 -35.15
N GLU A 499 19.42 5.97 -36.08
CA GLU A 499 19.29 6.86 -37.24
C GLU A 499 18.61 8.20 -36.91
N ASN A 500 17.74 8.23 -35.89
CA ASN A 500 16.86 9.38 -35.59
C ASN A 500 17.22 10.12 -34.29
N GLN A 501 18.30 9.76 -33.61
CA GLN A 501 18.83 10.55 -32.50
C GLN A 501 20.36 10.55 -32.49
N ASN A 502 20.94 11.68 -32.10
CA ASN A 502 22.38 11.76 -31.89
C ASN A 502 22.74 11.09 -30.56
N ILE A 503 23.06 9.79 -30.63
CA ILE A 503 23.40 9.00 -29.45
C ILE A 503 24.47 9.73 -28.66
N ASP A 504 25.56 10.20 -29.27
CA ASP A 504 26.71 10.89 -28.64
C ASP A 504 26.34 12.16 -27.84
N GLN A 505 25.18 12.75 -28.10
CA GLN A 505 24.68 13.94 -27.38
C GLN A 505 23.49 13.66 -26.45
N LEU A 506 22.89 12.47 -26.52
CA LEU A 506 21.77 12.07 -25.67
C LEU A 506 22.14 12.05 -24.17
N GLU A 507 21.51 12.88 -23.34
CA GLU A 507 21.77 12.91 -21.89
C GLU A 507 20.77 12.07 -21.09
N ASN A 508 19.67 11.62 -21.72
CA ASN A 508 18.67 10.78 -21.08
C ASN A 508 19.21 9.36 -20.83
N VAL A 509 19.55 9.07 -19.57
CA VAL A 509 20.21 7.81 -19.18
C VAL A 509 19.31 6.58 -19.29
N SER A 510 17.99 6.73 -19.18
CA SER A 510 17.02 5.62 -19.35
C SER A 510 16.98 5.12 -20.81
N ARG A 511 17.00 6.05 -21.78
CA ARG A 511 17.12 5.69 -23.21
C ARG A 511 18.47 5.08 -23.54
N LEU A 512 19.55 5.62 -22.96
CA LEU A 512 20.88 5.03 -23.13
C LEU A 512 20.95 3.61 -22.55
N ASP A 513 20.32 3.36 -21.41
CA ASP A 513 20.26 2.02 -20.80
C ASP A 513 19.55 1.02 -21.73
N THR A 514 18.39 1.41 -22.25
CA THR A 514 17.65 0.60 -23.24
C THR A 514 18.51 0.26 -24.45
N LEU A 515 19.24 1.24 -25.00
CA LEU A 515 20.17 1.03 -26.12
C LEU A 515 21.34 0.11 -25.74
N ALA A 516 21.94 0.28 -24.56
CA ALA A 516 23.05 -0.55 -24.10
C ALA A 516 22.63 -2.01 -23.95
N GLN A 517 21.48 -2.26 -23.33
CA GLN A 517 20.91 -3.61 -23.18
C GLN A 517 20.58 -4.22 -24.55
N GLY A 518 19.95 -3.46 -25.44
CA GLY A 518 19.65 -3.91 -26.80
C GLY A 518 20.89 -4.26 -27.60
N MET A 519 21.92 -3.41 -27.57
CA MET A 519 23.19 -3.68 -28.23
C MET A 519 23.87 -4.94 -27.69
N PHE A 520 23.87 -5.14 -26.38
CA PHE A 520 24.42 -6.34 -25.75
C PHE A 520 23.71 -7.61 -26.22
N LEU A 521 22.38 -7.66 -26.10
CA LEU A 521 21.57 -8.82 -26.49
C LEU A 521 21.63 -9.11 -28.00
N LEU A 522 21.83 -8.09 -28.83
CA LEU A 522 21.97 -8.24 -30.28
C LEU A 522 23.40 -8.52 -30.76
N GLY A 523 24.36 -8.68 -29.83
CA GLY A 523 25.73 -9.09 -30.09
C GLY A 523 26.72 -7.95 -30.41
N ARG A 524 26.33 -6.69 -30.19
CA ARG A 524 27.16 -5.49 -30.44
C ARG A 524 27.91 -5.05 -29.17
N MET A 525 28.77 -5.93 -28.67
CA MET A 525 29.44 -5.77 -27.38
C MET A 525 30.23 -4.46 -27.24
N GLU A 526 31.00 -4.06 -28.27
CA GLU A 526 31.80 -2.82 -28.21
C GLU A 526 30.91 -1.57 -28.05
N SER A 527 29.81 -1.49 -28.79
CA SER A 527 28.86 -0.37 -28.69
C SER A 527 28.15 -0.38 -27.33
N ALA A 528 27.74 -1.54 -26.83
CA ALA A 528 27.15 -1.68 -25.50
C ALA A 528 28.11 -1.18 -24.40
N THR A 529 29.39 -1.57 -24.46
CA THR A 529 30.44 -1.10 -23.54
C THR A 529 30.62 0.42 -23.59
N GLN A 530 30.61 1.03 -24.78
CA GLN A 530 30.74 2.48 -24.92
C GLN A 530 29.56 3.22 -24.29
N ILE A 531 28.33 2.77 -24.53
CA ILE A 531 27.13 3.39 -23.94
C ILE A 531 27.08 3.18 -22.42
N ALA A 532 27.36 1.97 -21.93
CA ALA A 532 27.37 1.68 -20.49
C ALA A 532 28.36 2.56 -19.71
N ASN A 533 29.59 2.72 -20.23
CA ASN A 533 30.56 3.64 -19.63
C ASN A 533 30.07 5.08 -19.61
N ARG A 534 29.35 5.50 -20.65
CA ARG A 534 28.80 6.85 -20.73
C ARG A 534 27.66 7.08 -19.74
N ILE A 535 26.77 6.12 -19.56
CA ILE A 535 25.72 6.18 -18.52
C ILE A 535 26.37 6.47 -17.17
N ILE A 536 27.37 5.67 -16.79
CA ILE A 536 28.11 5.85 -15.53
C ILE A 536 28.69 7.27 -15.43
N ASN A 537 29.33 7.76 -16.50
CA ASN A 537 29.90 9.11 -16.51
C ASN A 537 28.86 10.23 -16.39
N LEU A 538 27.69 10.10 -17.03
CA LEU A 538 26.61 11.09 -16.95
C LEU A 538 26.02 11.15 -15.53
N VAL A 539 25.79 9.99 -14.92
CA VAL A 539 25.26 9.89 -13.55
C VAL A 539 26.27 10.45 -12.55
N LEU A 540 27.57 10.13 -12.68
CA LEU A 540 28.62 10.71 -11.85
C LEU A 540 28.78 12.23 -12.03
N ALA A 541 28.47 12.74 -13.23
CA ALA A 541 28.47 14.18 -13.52
C ALA A 541 27.20 14.91 -13.06
N GLY A 542 26.20 14.19 -12.51
CA GLY A 542 24.92 14.77 -12.10
C GLY A 542 24.02 15.19 -13.26
N LYS A 543 24.26 14.68 -14.47
CA LYS A 543 23.44 14.94 -15.65
C LYS A 543 22.30 13.92 -15.72
N LEU A 544 21.20 14.23 -15.04
CA LEU A 544 20.08 13.32 -14.81
C LEU A 544 18.84 13.73 -15.63
N ASP A 545 19.00 13.88 -16.95
CA ASP A 545 17.87 14.30 -17.79
C ASP A 545 16.78 13.23 -17.81
N GLY A 546 15.59 13.59 -17.32
CA GLY A 546 14.39 12.76 -17.34
C GLY A 546 14.32 11.63 -16.30
N VAL A 547 15.22 11.58 -15.30
CA VAL A 547 15.19 10.58 -14.22
C VAL A 547 15.57 11.20 -12.88
N ASP A 548 15.10 10.62 -11.77
CA ASP A 548 15.53 11.05 -10.44
C ASP A 548 16.90 10.49 -10.04
N SER A 549 17.51 11.01 -8.97
CA SER A 549 18.84 10.61 -8.50
C SER A 549 18.94 9.13 -8.09
N ARG A 550 17.85 8.53 -7.61
CA ARG A 550 17.83 7.11 -7.21
C ARG A 550 17.73 6.24 -8.45
N GLU A 551 16.79 6.53 -9.35
CA GLU A 551 16.63 5.82 -10.62
C GLU A 551 17.92 5.88 -11.45
N ALA A 552 18.55 7.05 -11.54
CA ALA A 552 19.84 7.21 -12.20
C ALA A 552 20.94 6.33 -11.59
N LEU A 553 20.94 6.15 -10.27
CA LEU A 553 21.91 5.31 -9.58
C LEU A 553 21.66 3.82 -9.87
N GLU A 554 20.39 3.40 -9.88
CA GLU A 554 19.99 2.04 -10.26
C GLU A 554 20.43 1.74 -11.71
N ILE A 555 20.13 2.65 -12.65
CA ILE A 555 20.58 2.54 -14.06
C ILE A 555 22.12 2.47 -14.17
N ALA A 556 22.87 3.26 -13.39
CA ALA A 556 24.33 3.20 -13.39
C ALA A 556 24.88 1.88 -12.84
N GLN A 557 24.21 1.29 -11.85
CA GLN A 557 24.55 -0.04 -11.34
C GLN A 557 24.30 -1.12 -12.40
N ASP A 558 23.22 -1.00 -13.17
CA ASP A 558 22.87 -1.93 -14.25
C ASP A 558 23.87 -1.86 -15.39
N ALA A 559 24.25 -0.65 -15.80
CA ALA A 559 25.32 -0.42 -16.76
C ALA A 559 26.64 -1.04 -16.30
N ARG A 560 26.96 -0.96 -15.00
CA ARG A 560 28.16 -1.62 -14.44
C ARG A 560 28.06 -3.14 -14.49
N ARG A 561 26.91 -3.71 -14.12
CA ARG A 561 26.66 -5.17 -14.22
C ARG A 561 26.79 -5.66 -15.66
N LEU A 562 26.33 -4.85 -16.63
CA LEU A 562 26.47 -5.15 -18.05
C LEU A 562 27.95 -5.23 -18.48
N LEU A 563 28.79 -4.29 -18.03
CA LEU A 563 30.23 -4.31 -18.31
C LEU A 563 30.90 -5.58 -17.75
N GLU A 564 30.54 -5.98 -16.54
CA GLU A 564 31.05 -7.20 -15.89
C GLU A 564 30.67 -8.47 -16.67
N GLN A 565 29.55 -8.47 -17.40
CA GLN A 565 29.13 -9.59 -18.26
C GLN A 565 29.88 -9.63 -19.60
N ILE A 566 30.25 -8.47 -20.15
CA ILE A 566 30.96 -8.38 -21.44
C ILE A 566 32.44 -8.77 -21.29
N GLU A 567 33.07 -8.40 -20.19
CA GLU A 567 34.47 -8.71 -19.89
C GLU A 567 34.58 -9.64 -18.66
N PRO A 568 34.21 -10.94 -18.78
CA PRO A 568 34.47 -11.90 -17.72
C PRO A 568 35.99 -12.07 -17.62
N GLY A 569 36.58 -11.52 -16.55
CA GLY A 569 38.03 -11.45 -16.33
C GLY A 569 38.78 -12.77 -16.32
#